data_AF-A0A9X1RG22-F1
#
_entry.id   AF-A0A9X1RG22-F1
#
_cell.length_a   1.000
_cell.length_b   1.000
_cell.length_c   1.000
_cell.angle_alpha   90.00
_cell.angle_beta   90.00
_cell.angle_gamma   90.00
#
_symmetry.space_group_name_H-M   'P 1'
#
loop_
_entity.id
_entity.type
_entity.pdbx_description
1 polymer ?
#
loop_
_entity_poly.entity_id
_entity_poly.type
_entity_poly.pdbx_seq_one_letter_code
_entity_poly.pdbx_strand_id
1 'polypeptide(L)' 'MKLRLTIFRHRAPSITRERVRELQYEALCSRTARRQREAKEALVRRGVLPCTPISTGYVPPSIARVFTHSNVRGLA' A
#
# COMPACT_ATOMS: atom_id res chain seq x y z
N MET A 1 13.84 -45.06 35.11
CA MET A 1 13.50 -44.88 33.68
C MET A 1 13.81 -43.43 33.28
N LYS A 2 14.71 -43.19 32.32
CA LYS A 2 15.08 -41.83 31.87
C LYS A 2 14.35 -41.53 30.55
N LEU A 3 13.37 -40.62 30.60
CA LEU A 3 12.71 -40.07 29.40
C LEU A 3 13.68 -39.12 28.69
N ARG A 4 14.21 -39.55 27.53
CA ARG A 4 14.97 -38.68 26.62
C ARG A 4 13.98 -37.80 25.87
N LEU A 5 13.90 -36.54 26.26
CA LEU A 5 13.21 -35.49 25.52
C LEU A 5 14.05 -35.14 24.28
N THR A 6 13.82 -35.80 23.15
CA THR A 6 14.42 -35.40 21.86
C THR A 6 13.72 -34.15 21.36
N ILE A 7 14.28 -33.00 21.70
CA ILE A 7 13.88 -31.70 21.16
C ILE A 7 14.27 -31.70 19.68
N PHE A 8 13.30 -31.94 18.78
CA PHE A 8 13.46 -31.68 17.35
C PHE A 8 13.71 -30.17 17.19
N ARG A 9 14.97 -29.79 16.96
CA ARG A 9 15.32 -28.42 16.58
C ARG A 9 14.83 -28.20 15.15
N HIS A 10 13.64 -27.64 15.00
CA HIS A 10 13.21 -27.11 13.71
C HIS A 10 14.21 -26.04 13.27
N ARG A 11 14.99 -26.32 12.22
CA ARG A 11 15.85 -25.34 11.58
C ARG A 11 14.94 -24.27 10.99
N ALA A 12 15.05 -23.03 11.46
CA ALA A 12 14.32 -21.91 10.88
C ALA A 12 14.56 -21.89 9.36
N PRO A 13 13.52 -21.74 8.52
CA PRO A 13 13.70 -21.68 7.08
C PRO A 13 14.66 -20.53 6.78
N SER A 14 15.77 -20.84 6.11
CA SER A 14 16.75 -19.82 5.72
C SER A 14 16.06 -18.86 4.76
N ILE A 15 15.86 -17.61 5.20
CA ILE A 15 15.29 -16.56 4.37
C ILE A 15 16.17 -16.45 3.11
N THR A 16 15.59 -16.71 1.95
CA THR A 16 16.30 -16.63 0.67
C THR A 16 16.62 -15.17 0.35
N ARG A 17 17.67 -14.93 -0.43
CA ARG A 17 18.02 -13.56 -0.87
C ARG A 17 16.88 -12.88 -1.62
N GLU A 18 16.10 -13.65 -2.37
CA GLU A 18 14.89 -13.18 -3.06
C GLU A 18 13.83 -12.69 -2.08
N ARG A 19 13.57 -13.46 -1.01
CA ARG A 19 12.61 -13.05 0.03
C ARG A 19 13.05 -11.78 0.75
N VAL A 20 14.36 -11.59 0.97
CA VAL A 20 14.88 -10.33 1.52
C VAL A 20 14.56 -9.15 0.59
N ARG A 21 14.71 -9.31 -0.73
CA ARG A 21 14.39 -8.25 -1.71
C ARG A 21 12.91 -7.91 -1.74
N GLU A 22 12.04 -8.92 -1.69
CA GLU A 22 10.59 -8.72 -1.60
C GLU A 22 10.22 -7.92 -0.34
N LEU A 23 10.75 -8.30 0.82
CA LEU A 23 10.49 -7.60 2.08
C LEU A 23 11.00 -6.15 2.05
N GLN A 24 12.15 -5.91 1.40
CA GLN A 24 12.68 -4.55 1.21
C GLN A 24 11.75 -3.71 0.31
N TYR A 25 11.22 -4.32 -0.76
CA TYR A 25 10.27 -3.69 -1.66
C TYR A 25 8.94 -3.39 -0.95
N GLU A 26 8.38 -4.35 -0.23
CA GLU A 26 7.17 -4.17 0.60
C GLU A 26 7.36 -3.01 1.61
N ALA A 27 8.51 -2.99 2.29
CA ALA A 27 8.84 -1.92 3.23
C ALA A 27 8.97 -0.54 2.54
N LEU A 28 9.53 -0.49 1.32
CA LEU A 28 9.61 0.73 0.53
C LEU A 28 8.23 1.24 0.11
N CYS A 29 7.37 0.35 -0.38
CA CYS A 29 5.99 0.66 -0.74
C CYS A 29 5.22 1.21 0.46
N SER A 30 5.34 0.58 1.63
CA SER A 30 4.71 1.02 2.88
C SER A 30 5.17 2.43 3.30
N ARG A 31 6.50 2.69 3.30
CA ARG A 31 7.04 4.03 3.60
C ARG A 31 6.56 5.08 2.60
N THR A 32 6.48 4.73 1.32
CA THR A 32 6.05 5.64 0.25
C THR A 32 4.57 5.98 0.40
N ALA A 33 3.72 4.99 0.65
CA ALA A 33 2.29 5.18 0.90
C ALA A 33 2.06 6.11 2.10
N ARG A 34 2.81 5.91 3.19
CA ARG A 34 2.73 6.78 4.37
C ARG A 34 3.09 8.23 4.03
N ARG A 35 4.22 8.47 3.34
CA ARG A 35 4.64 9.81 2.92
C ARG A 35 3.62 10.49 2.01
N GLN A 36 3.03 9.75 1.07
CA GLN A 36 1.99 10.28 0.20
C GLN A 36 0.74 10.70 0.99
N ARG A 37 0.35 9.92 2.00
CA ARG A 37 -0.76 10.25 2.88
C ARG A 37 -0.46 11.52 3.69
N GLU A 38 0.69 11.59 4.34
CA GLU A 38 1.12 12.76 5.12
C GLU A 38 1.17 14.04 4.26
N ALA A 39 1.69 13.93 3.02
CA ALA A 39 1.72 15.04 2.07
C ALA A 39 0.31 15.51 1.67
N LYS A 40 -0.61 14.58 1.38
CA LYS A 40 -2.01 14.89 1.09
C LYS A 40 -2.68 15.59 2.27
N GLU A 41 -2.48 15.09 3.49
CA GLU A 41 -3.02 15.69 4.72
C GLU A 41 -2.44 17.09 4.98
N ALA A 42 -1.17 17.32 4.67
CA ALA A 42 -0.55 18.64 4.77
C ALA A 42 -1.13 19.65 3.76
N LEU A 43 -1.42 19.21 2.52
CA LEU A 43 -2.08 20.05 1.51
C LEU A 43 -3.49 20.43 1.95
N VAL A 44 -4.28 19.47 2.43
CA VAL A 44 -5.64 19.72 2.92
C VAL A 44 -5.64 20.72 4.08
N ARG A 45 -4.70 20.61 5.03
CA ARG A 45 -4.54 21.59 6.13
C ARG A 45 -4.25 23.01 5.64
N ARG A 46 -3.64 23.17 4.46
CA ARG A 46 -3.38 24.47 3.82
C ARG A 46 -4.56 24.96 2.97
N GLY A 47 -5.69 24.26 2.98
CA GLY A 47 -6.85 24.56 2.13
C GLY A 47 -6.67 24.13 0.67
N VAL A 48 -5.60 23.42 0.33
CA VAL A 48 -5.35 22.93 -1.03
C VAL A 48 -5.88 21.51 -1.15
N LEU A 49 -6.91 21.32 -1.97
CA LEU A 49 -7.45 20.00 -2.24
C LEU A 49 -6.52 19.20 -3.18
N PRO A 50 -6.09 17.98 -2.80
CA PRO A 50 -5.26 17.14 -3.66
C PRO A 50 -5.99 16.82 -4.98
N CYS A 51 -5.26 16.88 -6.09
CA CYS A 51 -5.80 16.48 -7.40
C CYS A 51 -6.10 14.98 -7.43
N THR A 52 -7.16 14.61 -8.14
CA THR A 52 -7.58 13.22 -8.35
C THR A 52 -7.02 12.73 -9.68
N PRO A 53 -6.43 11.52 -9.73
CA PRO A 53 -6.02 10.93 -11.00
C PRO A 53 -7.24 10.48 -11.81
N ILE A 54 -7.30 10.85 -13.08
CA ILE A 54 -8.26 10.35 -14.06
C ILE A 54 -7.49 9.96 -15.31
N SER A 55 -7.51 8.68 -15.67
CA SER A 55 -6.70 8.15 -16.76
C SER A 55 -5.23 8.56 -16.60
N THR A 56 -4.68 9.32 -17.56
CA THR A 56 -3.29 9.80 -17.59
C THR A 56 -3.08 11.17 -16.93
N GLY A 57 -4.14 11.84 -16.48
CA GLY A 57 -4.09 13.22 -15.96
C GLY A 57 -4.42 13.34 -14.48
N TYR A 58 -3.96 14.43 -13.86
CA TYR A 58 -4.37 14.85 -12.51
C TYR A 58 -5.27 16.07 -12.62
N VAL A 59 -6.51 15.96 -12.15
CA VAL A 59 -7.49 17.04 -12.23
C VAL A 59 -7.98 17.46 -10.84
N PRO A 60 -8.44 18.71 -10.66
CA PRO A 60 -9.14 19.14 -9.45
C PRO A 60 -10.36 18.25 -9.13
N PRO A 61 -10.70 18.05 -7.84
CA PRO A 61 -11.85 17.22 -7.45
C PRO A 61 -13.20 17.64 -8.04
N SER A 62 -13.40 18.94 -8.28
CA SER A 62 -14.62 19.47 -8.92
C SER A 62 -14.83 18.90 -10.32
N ILE A 63 -13.74 18.75 -11.07
CA ILE A 63 -13.71 18.16 -12.40
C ILE A 63 -13.92 16.64 -12.28
N ALA A 64 -13.23 15.98 -11.35
CA ALA A 64 -13.36 14.54 -11.15
C ALA A 64 -14.79 14.08 -10.85
N ARG A 65 -15.54 14.86 -10.07
CA ARG A 65 -16.94 14.60 -9.75
C ARG A 65 -17.84 14.52 -11.01
N VAL A 66 -17.52 15.26 -12.06
CA VAL A 66 -18.28 15.26 -13.32
C VAL A 66 -17.98 14.00 -14.14
N PHE A 67 -16.73 13.52 -14.09
CA PHE A 67 -16.30 12.31 -14.80
C PHE A 67 -16.68 11.00 -14.08
N THR A 68 -17.10 11.06 -12.82
CA THR A 68 -17.68 9.90 -12.11
C THR A 68 -19.09 9.51 -12.58
N HIS A 69 -19.58 10.07 -13.69
CA HIS A 69 -20.76 9.56 -14.39
C HIS A 69 -20.36 8.53 -15.45
N SER A 70 -20.21 7.28 -14.98
CA SER A 70 -20.94 6.13 -15.53
C SER A 70 -20.38 4.81 -15.00
N ASN A 71 -21.11 4.21 -14.07
CA ASN A 71 -21.10 2.75 -13.95
C ASN A 71 -21.93 2.22 -15.13
N VAL A 72 -21.35 2.09 -16.34
CA VAL A 72 -21.99 1.37 -17.48
C VAL A 72 -21.93 -0.15 -17.28
N ARG A 73 -21.90 -0.61 -16.03
CA ARG A 73 -22.18 -1.99 -15.63
C ARG A 73 -22.99 -1.93 -14.35
N GLY A 74 -24.31 -1.94 -14.50
CA GLY A 74 -25.24 -1.93 -13.38
C GLY A 74 -25.08 -3.17 -12.51
N LEU A 75 -24.34 -3.04 -11.41
CA LEU A 75 -24.41 -3.91 -10.24
C LEU A 75 -24.28 -3.01 -9.01
N ALA A 76 -25.46 -2.60 -8.53
CA ALA A 76 -25.71 -2.26 -7.14
C ALA A 76 -25.83 -3.56 -6.32
#